data_AF-A0A964W2E3-F1
#
_entry.id   AF-A0A964W2E3-F1
#
_cell.length_a   1.000
_cell.length_b   1.000
_cell.length_c   1.000
_cell.angle_alpha   90.00
_cell.angle_beta   90.00
_cell.angle_gamma   90.00
#
_symmetry.space_group_name_H-M   'P 1'
#
loop_
_entity.id
_entity.type
_entity.pdbx_description
1 polymer ?
#
loop_
_entity_poly.entity_id
_entity_poly.type
_entity_poly.pdbx_seq_one_letter_code
_entity_poly.pdbx_strand_id
1 'polypeptide(L)'
;MDFEKIKELIKLVDSSSLAFFELKSNNDHIKMDKSLSRGLADNSGAAVSVPVNANAAINSTVSNESAASSVAAKEEAVNSVKEAVIDDKDVSIITAPMVGTFYSSASPESSSFVEVGGTVSKGKVICIIEAMKLMNEIESEYNGVIVDRLVNDGDMVEYGQPLFKVKGE
;
A
#
# COMPACT_ATOMS: atom_id res chain seq x y z
N MET A 1 -24.87 17.16 9.79
CA MET A 1 -25.15 16.46 11.08
C MET A 1 -25.01 17.42 12.25
N ASP A 2 -25.62 17.13 13.40
CA ASP A 2 -25.50 17.93 14.64
C ASP A 2 -24.23 17.56 15.43
N PHE A 3 -23.50 18.55 15.95
CA PHE A 3 -22.24 18.37 16.68
C PHE A 3 -22.39 17.53 17.96
N GLU A 4 -23.51 17.64 18.68
CA GLU A 4 -23.73 16.86 19.90
C GLU A 4 -23.91 15.37 19.59
N LYS A 5 -24.55 15.05 18.45
CA LYS A 5 -24.70 13.66 17.98
C LYS A 5 -23.36 13.05 17.55
N ILE A 6 -22.45 13.85 17.00
CA ILE A 6 -21.11 13.40 16.61
C ILE A 6 -20.28 13.06 17.86
N LYS A 7 -20.35 13.86 18.93
CA LYS A 7 -19.67 13.52 20.20
C LYS A 7 -20.17 12.21 20.80
N GLU A 8 -21.48 11.98 20.78
CA GLU A 8 -22.07 10.74 21.27
C GLU A 8 -21.62 9.54 20.44
N LEU A 9 -21.59 9.68 19.10
CA LEU A 9 -21.10 8.66 18.19
C LEU A 9 -19.63 8.30 18.44
N ILE A 10 -18.77 9.30 18.66
CA ILE A 10 -17.35 9.09 18.99
C ILE A 10 -17.22 8.28 20.28
N LYS A 11 -17.98 8.62 21.34
CA LYS A 11 -17.94 7.89 22.61
C LYS A 11 -18.41 6.44 22.46
N LEU A 12 -19.46 6.20 21.69
CA LEU A 12 -19.97 4.85 21.43
C LEU A 12 -18.94 4.01 20.67
N VAL A 13 -18.37 4.56 19.60
CA VAL A 13 -17.32 3.88 18.82
C VAL A 13 -16.08 3.62 19.68
N ASP A 14 -15.67 4.56 20.55
CA ASP A 14 -14.55 4.38 21.47
C ASP A 14 -14.79 3.31 22.54
N SER A 15 -16.02 3.16 23.03
CA SER A 15 -16.37 2.07 23.96
C SER A 15 -16.55 0.70 23.28
N SER A 16 -16.67 0.65 21.96
CA SER A 16 -16.87 -0.58 21.20
C SER A 16 -15.57 -1.31 20.86
N SER A 17 -15.67 -2.56 20.41
CA SER A 17 -14.53 -3.34 19.89
C SER A 17 -14.21 -3.08 18.41
N LEU A 18 -14.87 -2.10 17.78
CA LEU A 18 -14.69 -1.81 16.35
C LEU A 18 -13.26 -1.32 16.08
N ALA A 19 -12.64 -1.85 15.03
CA ALA A 19 -11.38 -1.32 14.52
C ALA A 19 -11.62 -0.14 13.55
N PHE A 20 -12.70 -0.21 12.77
CA PHE A 20 -13.04 0.78 11.75
C PHE A 20 -14.55 1.03 11.72
N PHE A 21 -14.94 2.28 11.47
CA PHE A 21 -16.34 2.70 11.32
C PHE A 21 -16.46 3.77 10.22
N GLU A 22 -17.41 3.60 9.30
CA GLU A 22 -17.72 4.54 8.22
C GLU A 22 -19.22 4.79 8.13
N LEU A 23 -19.62 6.07 8.11
CA LEU A 23 -21.01 6.51 7.96
C LEU A 23 -21.10 7.54 6.82
N LYS A 24 -21.91 7.24 5.81
CA LYS A 24 -22.27 8.14 4.71
C LYS A 24 -23.73 8.54 4.83
N SER A 25 -24.02 9.84 4.89
CA SER A 25 -25.38 10.38 4.90
C SER A 25 -25.47 11.59 4.00
N ASN A 26 -26.13 11.44 2.84
CA ASN A 26 -26.27 12.48 1.82
C ASN A 26 -24.94 13.18 1.48
N ASN A 27 -24.63 14.30 2.14
CA ASN A 27 -23.45 15.11 1.91
C ASN A 27 -22.39 15.01 3.04
N ASP A 28 -22.67 14.24 4.10
CA ASP A 28 -21.79 14.06 5.25
C ASP A 28 -21.15 12.67 5.20
N HIS A 29 -19.83 12.62 5.45
CA HIS A 29 -19.05 11.40 5.49
C HIS A 29 -18.17 11.39 6.74
N ILE A 30 -18.36 10.40 7.61
CA ILE A 30 -17.59 10.22 8.84
C ILE A 30 -16.83 8.90 8.76
N LYS A 31 -15.51 8.95 8.95
CA LYS A 31 -14.63 7.79 9.09
C LYS A 31 -13.93 7.83 10.45
N MET A 32 -13.87 6.69 11.13
CA MET A 32 -13.17 6.50 12.39
C MET A 32 -12.35 5.21 12.35
N ASP A 33 -11.09 5.28 12.78
CA ASP A 33 -10.16 4.15 12.83
C ASP A 33 -9.50 4.10 14.22
N LYS A 34 -9.68 2.99 14.94
CA LYS A 34 -9.14 2.73 16.28
C LYS A 34 -7.84 1.93 16.26
N SER A 35 -7.38 1.50 15.08
CA SER A 35 -6.13 0.73 14.92
C SER A 35 -4.89 1.57 15.22
N LEU A 36 -4.91 2.87 14.89
CA LEU A 36 -3.84 3.83 15.21
C LEU A 36 -3.69 4.10 16.72
N SER A 37 -4.76 3.92 17.50
CA SER A 37 -4.77 4.14 18.95
C SER A 37 -4.23 2.95 19.75
N ARG A 38 -4.10 1.77 19.13
CA ARG A 38 -3.64 0.53 19.78
C ARG A 38 -2.12 0.35 19.78
N GLY A 39 -1.37 1.26 19.17
CA GLY A 39 0.07 1.12 18.89
C GLY A 39 1.03 1.95 19.74
N LEU A 40 0.58 2.60 20.83
CA LEU A 40 1.47 3.36 21.72
C LEU A 40 1.30 2.91 23.18
N ALA A 41 1.64 1.66 23.45
CA ALA A 41 1.94 1.22 24.80
C ALA A 41 2.99 0.11 24.79
N ASP A 42 4.06 0.38 25.54
CA ASP A 42 5.09 -0.53 26.05
C ASP A 42 6.29 -0.88 25.15
N ASN A 43 7.21 0.07 25.12
CA ASN A 43 8.62 -0.18 24.89
C ASN A 43 9.22 -0.75 26.19
N SER A 44 9.33 -2.07 26.29
CA SER A 44 10.11 -2.75 27.33
C SER A 44 10.99 -3.81 26.67
N GLY A 45 12.30 -3.53 26.69
CA GLY A 45 13.32 -4.35 26.07
C GLY A 45 13.44 -5.74 26.66
N ALA A 46 13.73 -6.70 25.79
CA ALA A 46 14.35 -7.97 26.15
C ALA A 46 15.28 -8.38 25.02
N ALA A 47 16.57 -8.01 25.18
CA ALA A 47 17.65 -8.58 24.39
C ALA A 47 17.72 -10.08 24.69
N VAL A 48 17.48 -10.91 23.67
CA VAL A 48 17.63 -12.36 23.78
C VAL A 48 19.08 -12.70 23.43
N SER A 49 19.85 -13.03 24.46
CA SER A 49 21.21 -13.56 24.35
C SER A 49 21.20 -14.97 23.77
N VAL A 50 21.95 -15.20 22.70
CA VAL A 50 22.28 -16.55 22.17
C VAL A 50 23.59 -17.04 22.78
N PRO A 51 23.67 -18.27 23.32
CA PRO A 51 24.93 -18.82 23.83
C PRO A 51 25.77 -19.41 22.68
N VAL A 52 27.02 -18.94 22.58
CA VAL A 52 28.08 -19.55 21.75
C VAL A 52 28.76 -20.65 22.56
N ASN A 53 28.87 -21.85 22.00
CA ASN A 53 29.64 -22.95 22.56
C ASN A 53 30.52 -23.60 21.47
N ALA A 54 31.83 -23.55 21.68
CA ALA A 54 32.80 -24.66 21.56
C ALA A 54 34.19 -24.20 21.03
N ASN A 55 35.16 -24.30 21.94
CA ASN A 55 36.61 -24.30 21.73
C ASN A 55 37.07 -25.45 20.79
N ALA A 56 38.09 -25.21 19.94
CA ALA A 56 39.48 -25.60 20.21
C ALA A 56 40.39 -25.62 18.94
N ALA A 57 41.48 -24.86 19.03
CA ALA A 57 42.87 -25.11 18.56
C ALA A 57 43.19 -25.40 17.07
N ILE A 58 44.01 -24.54 16.44
CA ILE A 58 45.48 -24.65 16.19
C ILE A 58 45.93 -23.43 15.33
N ASN A 59 46.75 -22.51 15.85
CA ASN A 59 48.22 -22.38 15.75
C ASN A 59 48.78 -21.70 14.47
N SER A 60 49.65 -20.71 14.73
CA SER A 60 50.77 -20.18 13.92
C SER A 60 50.55 -19.03 12.90
N THR A 61 50.89 -17.81 13.35
CA THR A 61 51.89 -16.86 12.79
C THR A 61 52.06 -16.74 11.26
N VAL A 62 51.82 -15.56 10.67
CA VAL A 62 52.84 -14.54 10.29
C VAL A 62 52.23 -13.31 9.59
N SER A 63 52.80 -12.15 9.92
CA SER A 63 53.03 -10.95 9.08
C SER A 63 51.88 -10.15 8.44
N ASN A 64 51.63 -9.01 9.09
CA ASN A 64 51.52 -7.65 8.55
C ASN A 64 52.03 -7.45 7.11
N GLU A 65 51.19 -6.93 6.20
CA GLU A 65 51.50 -5.75 5.37
C GLU A 65 50.26 -5.21 4.63
N SER A 66 50.22 -3.88 4.60
CA SER A 66 49.32 -2.98 3.87
C SER A 66 49.37 -3.17 2.35
N ALA A 67 48.23 -3.13 1.67
CA ALA A 67 48.10 -2.47 0.36
C ALA A 67 46.63 -2.27 -0.03
N ALA A 68 46.36 -1.06 -0.51
CA ALA A 68 45.10 -0.54 -0.98
C ALA A 68 44.48 -1.34 -2.14
N SER A 69 43.14 -1.34 -2.19
CA SER A 69 42.41 -1.43 -3.45
C SER A 69 41.20 -0.51 -3.39
N SER A 70 41.20 0.49 -4.28
CA SER A 70 40.10 1.40 -4.51
C SER A 70 39.10 0.75 -5.47
N VAL A 71 37.81 0.87 -5.20
CA VAL A 71 36.80 0.95 -6.27
C VAL A 71 35.79 2.01 -5.88
N ALA A 72 35.89 3.14 -6.56
CA ALA A 72 34.84 4.13 -6.71
C ALA A 72 34.00 3.77 -7.95
N ALA A 73 32.68 3.71 -7.78
CA ALA A 73 31.60 3.82 -8.77
C ALA A 73 30.33 3.35 -8.03
N LYS A 74 29.19 4.05 -8.03
CA LYS A 74 28.57 4.78 -9.13
C LYS A 74 27.54 5.76 -8.55
N GLU A 75 27.71 7.04 -8.84
CA GLU A 75 26.59 7.99 -8.92
C GLU A 75 25.80 7.68 -10.20
N GLU A 76 24.49 7.50 -10.05
CA GLU A 76 23.44 7.68 -11.06
C GLU A 76 22.19 7.96 -10.22
N ALA A 77 21.83 9.19 -9.92
CA ALA A 77 21.29 10.21 -10.82
C ALA A 77 20.01 9.74 -11.55
N VAL A 78 18.91 10.36 -11.13
CA VAL A 78 17.66 10.63 -11.86
C VAL A 78 16.61 9.51 -11.92
N ASN A 79 15.60 9.61 -11.05
CA ASN A 79 14.30 10.08 -11.53
C ASN A 79 13.48 10.69 -10.38
N SER A 80 13.66 11.98 -10.12
CA SER A 80 12.61 12.79 -9.49
C SER A 80 11.44 12.84 -10.46
N VAL A 81 10.57 11.83 -10.38
CA VAL A 81 9.22 11.98 -10.89
C VAL A 81 8.57 13.02 -9.99
N LYS A 82 8.44 14.21 -10.57
CA LYS A 82 7.66 15.33 -10.09
C LYS A 82 6.35 14.78 -9.52
N GLU A 83 6.25 14.68 -8.20
CA GLU A 83 4.97 14.62 -7.50
C GLU A 83 4.23 15.89 -7.90
N ALA A 84 3.42 15.76 -8.95
CA ALA A 84 2.31 16.66 -9.13
C ALA A 84 1.45 16.45 -7.89
N VAL A 85 1.56 17.38 -6.94
CA VAL A 85 0.59 17.56 -5.87
C VAL A 85 -0.73 17.84 -6.57
N ILE A 86 -1.48 16.78 -6.82
CA ILE A 86 -2.82 16.85 -7.38
C ILE A 86 -3.67 17.33 -6.21
N ASP A 87 -4.31 18.48 -6.36
CA ASP A 87 -5.25 19.03 -5.39
C ASP A 87 -6.27 17.93 -5.02
N ASP A 88 -6.25 17.49 -3.76
CA ASP A 88 -6.90 16.27 -3.24
C ASP A 88 -8.44 16.27 -3.35
N LYS A 89 -9.05 17.32 -3.89
CA LYS A 89 -10.50 17.52 -3.85
C LYS A 89 -11.28 16.70 -4.86
N ASP A 90 -10.66 16.21 -5.93
CA ASP A 90 -11.34 15.47 -7.00
C ASP A 90 -10.70 14.10 -7.34
N VAL A 91 -9.89 13.55 -6.42
CA VAL A 91 -9.23 12.25 -6.61
C VAL A 91 -10.03 11.15 -5.90
N SER A 92 -10.67 10.28 -6.68
CA SER A 92 -11.30 9.05 -6.23
C SER A 92 -10.29 7.90 -6.19
N ILE A 93 -10.45 6.98 -5.24
CA ILE A 93 -9.59 5.79 -5.13
C ILE A 93 -10.42 4.55 -5.46
N ILE A 94 -9.90 3.71 -6.36
CA ILE A 94 -10.43 2.37 -6.61
C ILE A 94 -9.64 1.37 -5.78
N THR A 95 -10.34 0.54 -5.02
CA THR A 95 -9.76 -0.44 -4.10
C THR A 95 -10.06 -1.88 -4.53
N ALA A 96 -9.23 -2.83 -4.10
CA ALA A 96 -9.45 -4.25 -4.34
C ALA A 96 -10.71 -4.76 -3.60
N PRO A 97 -11.70 -5.35 -4.31
CA PRO A 97 -12.91 -5.90 -3.69
C PRO A 97 -12.69 -7.30 -3.09
N MET A 98 -11.52 -7.90 -3.29
CA MET A 98 -11.17 -9.23 -2.81
C MET A 98 -9.67 -9.36 -2.62
N VAL A 99 -9.25 -10.40 -1.90
CA VAL A 99 -7.84 -10.79 -1.76
C VAL A 99 -7.42 -11.59 -2.99
N GLY A 100 -6.25 -11.30 -3.55
CA GLY A 100 -5.72 -12.05 -4.69
C GLY A 100 -4.46 -11.43 -5.29
N THR A 101 -4.08 -11.87 -6.48
CA THR A 101 -2.92 -11.34 -7.21
C THR A 101 -3.38 -10.34 -8.27
N PHE A 102 -2.80 -9.15 -8.29
CA PHE A 102 -3.14 -8.11 -9.25
C PHE A 102 -2.47 -8.33 -10.62
N TYR A 103 -3.23 -8.14 -11.70
CA TYR A 103 -2.73 -8.04 -13.07
C TYR A 103 -3.38 -6.88 -13.82
N SER A 104 -2.58 -6.09 -14.50
CA SER A 104 -3.00 -4.93 -15.29
C SER A 104 -3.49 -5.30 -16.69
N SER A 105 -3.26 -6.53 -17.14
CA SER A 105 -3.62 -7.04 -18.47
C SER A 105 -4.27 -8.43 -18.39
N ALA A 106 -4.94 -8.85 -19.47
CA ALA A 106 -5.61 -10.16 -19.55
C ALA A 106 -4.63 -11.34 -19.61
N SER A 107 -3.39 -11.09 -20.00
CA SER A 107 -2.32 -12.05 -20.20
C SER A 107 -0.97 -11.32 -20.27
N PRO A 108 0.16 -12.00 -20.01
CA PRO A 108 1.50 -11.37 -20.04
C PRO A 108 1.86 -10.69 -21.37
N GLU A 109 1.30 -11.17 -22.49
CA GLU A 109 1.56 -10.65 -23.84
C GLU A 109 0.55 -9.57 -24.28
N SER A 110 -0.50 -9.34 -23.51
CA SER A 110 -1.54 -8.34 -23.83
C SER A 110 -1.24 -6.99 -23.19
N SER A 111 -1.70 -5.92 -23.85
CA SER A 111 -1.67 -4.56 -23.29
C SER A 111 -2.49 -4.47 -22.00
N SER A 112 -2.09 -3.55 -21.11
CA SER A 112 -2.88 -3.25 -19.93
C SER A 112 -4.26 -2.73 -20.29
N PHE A 113 -5.26 -3.03 -19.46
CA PHE A 113 -6.64 -2.57 -19.64
C PHE A 113 -6.72 -1.04 -19.59
N VAL A 114 -5.89 -0.43 -18.74
CA VAL A 114 -5.76 1.01 -18.56
C VAL A 114 -4.30 1.39 -18.30
N GLU A 115 -3.94 2.60 -18.71
CA GLU A 115 -2.64 3.23 -18.48
C GLU A 115 -2.83 4.53 -17.71
N VAL A 116 -1.78 5.01 -17.04
CA VAL A 116 -1.79 6.34 -16.42
C VAL A 116 -1.99 7.41 -17.49
N GLY A 117 -2.91 8.33 -17.25
CA GLY A 117 -3.40 9.31 -18.22
C GLY A 117 -4.56 8.81 -19.08
N GLY A 118 -4.94 7.53 -18.99
CA GLY A 118 -6.06 6.96 -19.73
C GLY A 118 -7.42 7.29 -19.13
N THR A 119 -8.42 7.51 -19.99
CA THR A 119 -9.82 7.71 -19.58
C THR A 119 -10.50 6.38 -19.23
N VAL A 120 -11.28 6.39 -18.16
CA VAL A 120 -12.13 5.30 -17.70
C VAL A 120 -13.57 5.77 -17.50
N SER A 121 -14.49 4.85 -17.72
CA SER A 121 -15.91 5.04 -17.45
C SER A 121 -16.38 3.99 -16.47
N LYS A 122 -17.46 4.28 -15.75
CA LYS A 122 -18.07 3.31 -14.84
C LYS A 122 -18.43 2.03 -15.60
N GLY A 123 -18.00 0.87 -15.08
CA GLY A 123 -18.19 -0.44 -15.71
C GLY A 123 -17.09 -0.85 -16.69
N LYS A 124 -16.11 0.02 -17.00
CA LYS A 124 -14.95 -0.38 -17.81
C LYS A 124 -14.03 -1.27 -16.99
N VAL A 125 -13.61 -2.41 -17.54
CA VAL A 125 -12.59 -3.27 -16.93
C VAL A 125 -11.24 -2.54 -16.88
N ILE A 126 -10.59 -2.55 -15.71
CA ILE A 126 -9.34 -1.82 -15.46
C ILE A 126 -8.19 -2.72 -15.00
N CYS A 127 -8.47 -3.89 -14.44
CA CYS A 127 -7.49 -4.88 -14.04
C CYS A 127 -8.16 -6.24 -13.80
N ILE A 128 -7.35 -7.25 -13.51
CA ILE A 128 -7.75 -8.56 -13.02
C ILE A 128 -7.20 -8.75 -11.61
N ILE A 129 -7.99 -9.38 -10.75
CA ILE A 129 -7.50 -9.97 -9.51
C ILE A 129 -7.67 -11.49 -9.59
N GLU A 130 -6.56 -12.21 -9.55
CA GLU A 130 -6.56 -13.68 -9.50
C GLU A 130 -6.82 -14.15 -8.07
N ALA A 131 -7.91 -14.88 -7.87
CA ALA A 131 -8.21 -15.52 -6.60
C ALA A 131 -8.64 -16.97 -6.84
N MET A 132 -7.99 -17.93 -6.16
CA MET A 132 -8.29 -19.36 -6.31
C MET A 132 -8.24 -19.87 -7.78
N LYS A 133 -7.29 -19.37 -8.57
CA LYS A 133 -7.14 -19.63 -10.03
C LYS A 133 -8.26 -19.07 -10.91
N LEU A 134 -9.12 -18.20 -10.38
CA LEU A 134 -10.11 -17.46 -11.14
C LEU A 134 -9.61 -16.05 -11.41
N MET A 135 -9.63 -15.66 -12.68
CA MET A 135 -9.26 -14.32 -13.13
C MET A 135 -10.49 -13.42 -13.07
N ASN A 136 -10.66 -12.69 -11.96
CA ASN A 136 -11.81 -11.83 -11.77
C ASN A 136 -11.51 -10.44 -12.33
N GLU A 137 -12.26 -10.04 -13.35
CA GLU A 137 -12.21 -8.70 -13.91
C GLU A 137 -12.74 -7.68 -12.91
N ILE A 138 -11.98 -6.59 -12.72
CA ILE A 138 -12.37 -5.47 -11.87
C ILE A 138 -12.77 -4.31 -12.77
N GLU A 139 -13.96 -3.78 -12.53
CA GLU A 139 -14.51 -2.64 -13.25
C GLU A 139 -14.30 -1.33 -12.48
N SER A 140 -14.15 -0.22 -13.21
CA SER A 140 -14.13 1.11 -12.61
C SER A 140 -15.50 1.47 -12.03
N GLU A 141 -15.52 2.01 -10.81
CA GLU A 141 -16.74 2.58 -10.20
C GLU A 141 -16.97 4.05 -10.60
N TYR A 142 -15.95 4.69 -11.21
CA TYR A 142 -15.90 6.11 -11.49
C TYR A 142 -15.75 6.40 -12.98
N ASN A 143 -16.16 7.60 -13.38
CA ASN A 143 -15.80 8.20 -14.67
C ASN A 143 -14.65 9.19 -14.42
N GLY A 144 -13.65 9.20 -15.29
CA GLY A 144 -12.52 10.12 -15.16
C GLY A 144 -11.24 9.61 -15.81
N VAL A 145 -10.10 10.10 -15.31
CA VAL A 145 -8.77 9.75 -15.84
C VAL A 145 -7.93 9.07 -14.75
N ILE A 146 -7.27 7.96 -15.10
CA ILE A 146 -6.29 7.32 -14.21
C ILE A 146 -5.12 8.28 -14.01
N VAL A 147 -4.90 8.72 -12.77
CA VAL A 147 -3.75 9.59 -12.44
C VAL A 147 -2.58 8.82 -11.84
N ASP A 148 -2.84 7.65 -11.27
CA ASP A 148 -1.81 6.85 -10.61
C ASP A 148 -2.23 5.38 -10.48
N ARG A 149 -1.25 4.47 -10.53
CA ARG A 149 -1.41 3.04 -10.25
C ARG A 149 -0.57 2.70 -9.03
N LEU A 150 -1.21 2.20 -7.98
CA LEU A 150 -0.64 2.02 -6.65
C LEU A 150 -0.13 0.60 -6.39
N VAL A 151 -0.15 -0.26 -7.40
CA VAL A 151 0.17 -1.69 -7.33
C VAL A 151 0.88 -2.14 -8.61
N ASN A 152 1.73 -3.15 -8.53
CA ASN A 152 2.41 -3.73 -9.68
C ASN A 152 1.83 -5.09 -10.07
N ASP A 153 2.09 -5.48 -11.32
CA ASP A 153 1.73 -6.80 -11.82
C ASP A 153 2.37 -7.91 -10.98
N GLY A 154 1.56 -8.87 -10.54
CA GLY A 154 1.99 -9.98 -9.70
C GLY A 154 1.99 -9.70 -8.19
N ASP A 155 1.66 -8.49 -7.77
CA ASP A 155 1.56 -8.16 -6.35
C ASP A 155 0.32 -8.81 -5.70
N MET A 156 0.50 -9.29 -4.46
CA MET A 156 -0.62 -9.71 -3.61
C MET A 156 -1.36 -8.46 -3.12
N VAL A 157 -2.69 -8.45 -3.28
CA VAL A 157 -3.56 -7.39 -2.80
C VAL A 157 -4.56 -7.90 -1.78
N GLU A 158 -4.86 -7.06 -0.78
CA GLU A 158 -5.84 -7.33 0.26
C GLU A 158 -7.17 -6.62 0.00
N TYR A 159 -8.24 -7.05 0.67
CA TYR A 159 -9.53 -6.36 0.60
C TYR A 159 -9.41 -4.90 1.03
N GLY A 160 -9.92 -3.99 0.21
CA GLY A 160 -9.88 -2.55 0.45
C GLY A 160 -8.53 -1.91 0.13
N GLN A 161 -7.53 -2.67 -0.33
CA GLN A 161 -6.23 -2.10 -0.72
C GLN A 161 -6.39 -1.17 -1.94
N PRO A 162 -5.86 0.07 -1.89
CA PRO A 162 -5.86 0.98 -3.03
C PRO A 162 -5.14 0.41 -4.25
N LEU A 163 -5.77 0.48 -5.43
CA LEU A 163 -5.21 0.01 -6.71
C LEU A 163 -4.93 1.17 -7.66
N PHE A 164 -5.87 2.09 -7.80
CA PHE A 164 -5.76 3.23 -8.71
C PHE A 164 -6.28 4.51 -8.07
N LYS A 165 -5.70 5.63 -8.49
CA LYS A 165 -6.27 6.97 -8.28
C LYS A 165 -6.91 7.43 -9.59
N VAL A 166 -8.13 7.94 -9.50
CA VAL A 166 -8.91 8.45 -10.62
C VAL A 166 -9.27 9.89 -10.34
N LYS A 167 -8.90 10.79 -11.24
CA LYS A 167 -9.38 12.17 -11.19
C LYS A 167 -10.72 12.26 -11.90
N GLY A 168 -11.75 12.73 -11.19
CA GLY A 168 -13.06 12.97 -11.78
C GLY A 168 -13.01 14.03 -12.89
N GLU A 169 -13.90 13.89 -13.88
CA GLU A 169 -14.18 14.94 -14.88
C GLU A 169 -15.16 15.98 -14.36
#